data_AF-A0A961VV14-F1
#
_entry.id   AF-A0A961VV14-F1
#
_cell.length_a   1.000
_cell.length_b   1.000
_cell.length_c   1.000
_cell.angle_alpha   90.00
_cell.angle_beta   90.00
_cell.angle_gamma   90.00
#
_symmetry.space_group_name_H-M   'P 1'
#
loop_
_entity.id
_entity.type
_entity.pdbx_description
1 polymer ?
#
loop_
_entity_poly.entity_id
_entity_poly.type
_entity_poly.pdbx_seq_one_letter_code
_entity_poly.pdbx_strand_id
1 'polypeptide(L)' 'MADYDRRRHLARLIPVTPALIDDPGTESQREIIAKLRRALRAEANRGRSGHWSYDLNRHIALKQAYDAEKRQTR' A
#
# COMPACT_ATOMS: atom_id res chain seq x y z
N MET A 1 -4.09 14.10 -9.36
CA MET A 1 -3.51 12.74 -9.34
C MET A 1 -2.40 12.78 -8.31
N ALA A 2 -2.60 12.20 -7.12
CA ALA A 2 -1.57 12.24 -6.08
C ALA A 2 -0.32 11.54 -6.63
N ASP A 3 0.80 12.24 -6.60
CA ASP A 3 2.07 11.77 -7.18
C ASP A 3 2.63 10.65 -6.30
N TYR A 4 2.22 9.42 -6.59
CA TYR A 4 2.66 8.25 -5.83
C TYR A 4 4.14 7.98 -6.11
N ASP A 5 4.99 8.40 -5.18
CA ASP A 5 6.38 8.00 -5.11
C ASP A 5 6.52 6.72 -4.27
N ARG A 6 6.94 5.63 -4.93
CA ARG A 6 7.15 4.30 -4.33
C ARG A 6 8.13 4.33 -3.15
N ARG A 7 9.25 5.05 -3.27
CA ARG A 7 10.30 5.15 -2.25
C ARG A 7 9.83 5.94 -1.04
N ARG A 8 9.13 7.05 -1.26
CA ARG A 8 8.68 7.94 -0.17
C ARG A 8 7.48 7.40 0.59
N HIS A 9 6.55 6.73 -0.09
CA HIS A 9 5.27 6.39 0.49
C HIS A 9 5.20 4.96 1.06
N LEU A 10 5.81 3.96 0.41
CA LEU A 10 5.60 2.56 0.82
C LEU A 10 6.02 2.27 2.26
N ALA A 11 7.19 2.77 2.68
CA ALA A 11 7.72 2.52 4.02
C ALA A 11 6.82 3.06 5.16
N ARG A 12 5.97 4.05 4.87
CA ARG A 12 5.00 4.60 5.84
C ARG A 12 3.67 3.84 5.86
N LEU A 13 3.38 3.09 4.80
CA LEU A 13 2.11 2.39 4.62
C LEU A 13 2.20 0.92 4.99
N ILE A 14 3.30 0.25 4.65
CA ILE A 14 3.50 -1.18 4.85
C ILE A 14 4.94 -1.51 5.26
N PRO A 15 5.18 -2.64 5.95
CA PRO A 15 6.53 -3.12 6.22
C PRO A 15 7.20 -3.59 4.93
N VAL A 16 8.19 -2.84 4.47
CA VAL A 16 9.01 -3.14 3.28
C VAL A 16 10.46 -2.77 3.56
N THR A 17 11.38 -3.49 2.92
CA THR A 17 12.82 -3.15 2.97
C THR A 17 13.18 -2.24 1.79
N PRO A 18 14.24 -1.43 1.89
CA PRO A 18 14.73 -0.65 0.76
C PRO A 18 15.03 -1.52 -0.48
N ALA A 19 15.62 -2.70 -0.28
CA ALA A 19 15.90 -3.64 -1.36
C ALA A 19 14.63 -4.04 -2.14
N LEU A 20 13.52 -4.31 -1.44
CA LEU A 20 12.25 -4.65 -2.07
C LEU A 20 11.62 -3.46 -2.81
N ILE A 21 11.79 -2.25 -2.27
CA ILE A 21 11.31 -1.01 -2.91
C ILE A 21 12.05 -0.76 -4.22
N ASP A 22 13.37 -0.96 -4.21
CA ASP A 22 14.27 -0.65 -5.32
C ASP A 22 14.30 -1.73 -6.41
N ASP A 23 13.81 -2.93 -6.12
CA ASP A 23 13.73 -4.02 -7.09
C ASP A 23 12.59 -3.77 -8.11
N PRO A 24 12.90 -3.62 -9.42
CA PRO A 24 11.90 -3.48 -10.48
C PRO A 24 11.24 -4.81 -10.87
N GLY A 25 11.64 -5.93 -10.26
CA GLY A 25 11.14 -7.27 -10.56
C GLY A 25 9.63 -7.42 -10.38
N THR A 26 9.03 -8.23 -11.25
CA THR A 26 7.59 -8.54 -11.19
C THR A 26 7.20 -9.28 -9.91
N GLU A 27 8.12 -10.06 -9.33
CA GLU A 27 7.92 -10.75 -8.05
C GLU A 27 7.88 -9.76 -6.88
N SER A 28 8.83 -8.83 -6.81
CA SER A 28 8.87 -7.75 -5.83
C SER A 28 7.63 -6.86 -5.89
N GLN A 29 7.17 -6.52 -7.09
CA GLN A 29 5.90 -5.82 -7.26
C GLN A 29 4.70 -6.63 -6.75
N ARG A 30 4.62 -7.93 -7.05
CA ARG A 30 3.55 -8.81 -6.53
C ARG A 30 3.57 -8.89 -5.02
N GLU A 31 4.74 -8.95 -4.40
CA GLU A 31 4.88 -8.93 -2.94
C GLU A 31 4.34 -7.62 -2.35
N ILE A 32 4.72 -6.47 -2.92
CA ILE A 32 4.24 -5.15 -2.48
C ILE A 32 2.72 -5.05 -2.62
N ILE A 33 2.15 -5.46 -3.76
CA ILE A 33 0.71 -5.48 -3.99
C ILE A 33 0.00 -6.36 -2.95
N ALA A 34 0.55 -7.53 -2.62
CA ALA A 34 -0.01 -8.42 -1.62
C ALA A 34 -0.02 -7.79 -0.22
N LYS A 35 1.08 -7.11 0.16
CA LYS A 35 1.19 -6.37 1.44
C LYS A 35 0.21 -5.20 1.50
N LEU A 36 0.12 -4.39 0.45
CA LEU A 36 -0.84 -3.28 0.34
C LEU A 36 -2.28 -3.78 0.47
N ARG A 37 -2.63 -4.87 -0.22
CA ARG A 37 -3.97 -5.47 -0.14
C ARG A 37 -4.29 -5.94 1.28
N ARG A 38 -3.33 -6.55 1.98
CA ARG A 38 -3.51 -6.99 3.37
C ARG A 38 -3.72 -5.81 4.31
N ALA A 39 -2.90 -4.77 4.19
CA ALA A 39 -3.02 -3.56 5.01
C ALA A 39 -4.35 -2.83 4.76
N LEU A 40 -4.76 -2.69 3.50
CA LEU A 40 -6.03 -2.07 3.12
C LEU A 40 -7.24 -2.82 3.70
N ARG A 41 -7.22 -4.17 3.67
CA ARG A 41 -8.27 -4.98 4.31
C ARG A 41 -8.31 -4.79 5.82
N ALA A 42 -7.15 -4.76 6.48
CA ALA A 42 -7.09 -4.51 7.91
C ALA A 42 -7.67 -3.13 8.27
N GLU A 43 -7.32 -2.10 7.51
CA GLU A 43 -7.86 -0.74 7.69
C GLU A 43 -9.37 -0.67 7.44
N ALA A 44 -9.85 -1.30 6.36
CA ALA A 44 -11.28 -1.38 6.07
C ALA A 44 -12.06 -2.12 7.16
N ASN A 45 -11.50 -3.19 7.73
CA ASN A 45 -12.13 -3.92 8.83
C ASN A 45 -12.23 -3.05 10.10
N ARG A 46 -11.19 -2.28 10.42
CA ARG A 46 -11.22 -1.31 11.54
C ARG A 46 -12.32 -0.27 11.34
N GLY A 47 -12.42 0.30 10.14
CA GLY A 47 -13.48 1.27 9.82
C GLY A 47 -14.88 0.67 9.97
N ARG A 48 -15.08 -0.57 9.50
CA ARG A 48 -16.37 -1.28 9.63
C ARG A 48 -16.74 -1.62 11.05
N SER A 49 -15.77 -1.93 11.91
CA SER A 49 -16.03 -2.23 13.32
C SER A 49 -16.08 -0.99 14.22
N GLY A 50 -15.95 0.22 13.66
CA GLY A 50 -15.85 1.46 14.44
C GLY A 50 -14.62 1.50 15.35
N HIS A 51 -13.55 0.79 14.99
CA HIS A 51 -12.35 0.71 15.82
C HIS A 51 -11.68 2.08 15.88
N TRP A 52 -11.30 2.52 17.09
CA TRP A 52 -10.72 3.83 17.37
C TRP A 52 -9.46 4.14 16.54
N SER A 53 -8.70 3.11 16.18
CA SER A 53 -7.47 3.26 15.39
C SER A 53 -7.71 3.27 13.87
N TYR A 54 -8.96 3.36 13.41
CA TYR A 54 -9.26 3.55 12.00
C TYR A 54 -8.78 4.93 11.54
N ASP A 55 -8.04 4.96 10.43
CA ASP A 55 -7.56 6.19 9.84
C ASP A 55 -7.97 6.28 8.35
N LEU A 56 -8.85 7.22 8.04
CA LEU A 56 -9.32 7.48 6.68
C LEU A 56 -8.20 7.93 5.74
N ASN A 57 -7.28 8.77 6.22
CA ASN A 57 -6.15 9.25 5.41
C ASN A 57 -5.21 8.09 5.08
N ARG A 58 -4.95 7.23 6.07
CA ARG A 58 -4.20 5.99 5.87
C ARG A 58 -4.90 5.06 4.88
N HIS A 59 -6.22 4.92 4.96
CA HIS A 59 -7.01 4.13 4.01
C HIS A 59 -6.85 4.67 2.58
N ILE A 60 -7.02 5.99 2.38
CA ILE A 60 -6.89 6.64 1.08
C ILE A 60 -5.48 6.44 0.51
N ALA A 61 -4.44 6.62 1.33
CA ALA A 61 -3.05 6.44 0.91
C ALA A 61 -2.75 4.97 0.52
N LEU A 62 -3.24 4.00 1.30
CA LEU A 62 -3.13 2.57 0.96
C LEU A 62 -3.82 2.24 -0.37
N LYS A 63 -5.01 2.81 -0.60
CA LYS A 63 -5.77 2.61 -1.84
C LYS A 63 -5.04 3.21 -3.05
N GLN A 64 -4.54 4.44 -2.92
CA GLN A 64 -3.79 5.12 -3.99
C GLN A 64 -2.52 4.36 -4.37
N ALA A 65 -1.74 3.91 -3.37
CA ALA A 65 -0.54 3.12 -3.61
C ALA A 65 -0.87 1.76 -4.29
N TYR A 66 -1.91 1.06 -3.82
CA TYR A 66 -2.34 -0.20 -4.41
C TYR A 66 -2.78 -0.05 -5.86
N ASP A 67 -3.60 0.97 -6.16
CA ASP A 67 -4.09 1.23 -7.50
C ASP A 67 -2.92 1.65 -8.44
N ALA A 68 -1.92 2.38 -7.94
CA ALA A 68 -0.73 2.74 -8.69
C ALA A 68 0.16 1.54 -9.02
N GLU A 69 0.46 0.69 -8.02
CA GLU A 69 1.24 -0.54 -8.23
C GLU A 69 0.56 -1.51 -9.20
N LYS A 70 -0.77 -1.64 -9.12
CA LYS A 70 -1.52 -2.48 -10.07
C LYS A 70 -1.53 -1.97 -11.50
N ARG A 71 -1.46 -0.65 -11.71
CA ARG A 71 -1.40 -0.08 -13.08
C ARG A 71 -0.07 -0.39 -13.76
N GLN A 72 1.02 -0.52 -13.00
CA GLN A 72 2.34 -0.86 -13.53
C GLN A 72 2.46 -2.32 -13.97
N THR A 73 1.57 -3.20 -13.52
CA THR A 73 1.53 -4.63 -13.92
C THR A 73 0.81 -4.85 -15.27
N ARG A 74 0.18 -3.83 -15.86
CA ARG A 74 -0.64 -3.94 -17.08
C ARG A 74 0.11 -3.60 -18.35
#